data_AF-A0AA91QWG7-F1
#
_entry.id   AF-A0AA91QWG7-F1
#
_cell.length_a   1.000
_cell.length_b   1.000
_cell.length_c   1.000
_cell.angle_alpha   90.00
_cell.angle_beta   90.00
_cell.angle_gamma   90.00
#
_symmetry.space_group_name_H-M   'P 1'
#
loop_
_entity.id
_entity.type
_entity.pdbx_description
1 polymer ?
#
loop_
_entity_poly.entity_id
_entity_poly.type
_entity_poly.pdbx_seq_one_letter_code
_entity_poly.pdbx_strand_id
1 'polypeptide(L)'
;QSNALSVTLQNGEIWFEDRPIGLRAPTEPDGAATLYFRPHDIELIDGCGGCLAGLVTASRRVAGTRHLELDLGRNHPHAEIELPPERTTTQDRARVAFRPTKWKLFRDHAAVAQVEGPGAEVDAQAQPFELARTGT
;
A
#
# COMPACT_ATOMS: atom_id res chain seq x y z
N GLN A 1 -14.88 -10.22 8.30
CA GLN A 1 -14.48 -9.27 7.23
C GLN A 1 -12.99 -8.97 7.32
N SER A 2 -12.32 -8.62 6.23
CA SER A 2 -10.92 -8.17 6.23
C SER A 2 -10.74 -7.02 5.26
N ASN A 3 -9.80 -6.12 5.55
CA ASN A 3 -9.24 -5.19 4.58
C ASN A 3 -8.15 -5.88 3.77
N ALA A 4 -7.88 -5.35 2.58
CA ALA A 4 -6.80 -5.78 1.69
C ALA A 4 -6.11 -4.52 1.14
N LEU A 5 -4.79 -4.44 1.34
CA LEU A 5 -4.00 -3.28 0.93
C LEU A 5 -2.78 -3.71 0.14
N SER A 6 -2.58 -3.12 -1.04
CA SER A 6 -1.35 -3.34 -1.83
C SER A 6 -0.17 -2.67 -1.13
N VAL A 7 0.86 -3.45 -0.83
CA VAL A 7 2.06 -3.01 -0.12
C VAL A 7 3.31 -3.56 -0.79
N THR A 8 4.46 -2.98 -0.46
CA THR A 8 5.76 -3.48 -0.87
C THR A 8 6.56 -3.84 0.36
N LEU A 9 7.21 -5.01 0.34
CA LEU A 9 8.17 -5.38 1.36
C LEU A 9 9.58 -5.02 0.90
N GLN A 10 10.34 -4.32 1.75
CA GLN A 10 11.74 -3.97 1.49
C GLN A 10 12.53 -4.08 2.78
N ASN A 11 13.61 -4.87 2.79
CA ASN A 11 14.45 -5.14 3.96
C ASN A 11 13.63 -5.56 5.19
N GLY A 12 12.59 -6.36 4.99
CA GLY A 12 11.68 -6.81 6.05
C GLY A 12 10.80 -5.71 6.65
N GLU A 13 10.74 -4.52 6.04
CA GLU A 13 9.80 -3.45 6.37
C GLU A 13 8.65 -3.42 5.38
N ILE A 14 7.43 -3.18 5.88
CA ILE A 14 6.24 -3.05 5.03
C ILE A 14 6.05 -1.57 4.70
N TRP A 15 5.96 -1.30 3.42
CA TRP A 15 5.76 0.02 2.83
C TRP A 15 4.38 0.09 2.20
N PHE A 16 3.70 1.20 2.45
CA PHE A 16 2.51 1.58 1.72
C PHE A 16 2.83 2.84 0.94
N GLU A 17 2.72 2.75 -0.39
CA GLU A 17 3.24 3.76 -1.31
C GLU A 17 4.74 4.03 -1.06
N ASP A 18 5.10 5.26 -0.73
CA ASP A 18 6.45 5.76 -0.48
C ASP A 18 6.79 5.85 1.01
N ARG A 19 5.95 5.30 1.90
CA ARG A 19 6.10 5.44 3.35
C ARG A 19 6.10 4.09 4.10
N PRO A 20 7.02 3.90 5.07
CA PRO A 20 6.94 2.75 5.96
C PRO A 20 5.74 2.89 6.90
N ILE A 21 5.01 1.79 7.12
CA ILE A 21 3.81 1.79 7.98
C ILE A 21 4.06 1.22 9.37
N GLY A 22 5.33 1.07 9.75
CA GLY A 22 5.74 0.58 11.08
C GLY A 22 5.42 -0.90 11.33
N LEU A 23 5.11 -1.66 10.27
CA LEU A 23 4.99 -3.12 10.32
C LEU A 23 6.26 -3.76 9.77
N ARG A 24 6.66 -4.90 10.37
CA ARG A 24 7.88 -5.64 10.03
C ARG A 24 7.55 -7.09 9.71
N ALA A 25 8.16 -7.63 8.66
CA ALA A 25 8.10 -9.03 8.26
C ALA A 25 9.52 -9.52 7.89
N PRO A 26 10.44 -9.66 8.86
CA PRO A 26 11.86 -9.91 8.59
C PRO A 26 12.15 -11.26 7.93
N THR A 27 11.22 -12.21 8.01
CA THR A 27 11.34 -13.55 7.42
C THR A 27 10.72 -13.67 6.04
N GLU A 28 10.05 -12.62 5.57
CA GLU A 28 9.38 -12.59 4.28
C GLU A 28 10.31 -11.99 3.20
N PRO A 29 10.32 -12.51 1.96
CA PRO A 29 11.14 -11.95 0.90
C PRO A 29 10.70 -10.54 0.47
N ASP A 30 11.58 -9.74 -0.10
CA ASP A 30 11.19 -8.42 -0.60
C ASP A 30 10.25 -8.52 -1.82
N GLY A 31 9.53 -7.42 -2.14
CA GLY A 31 8.67 -7.30 -3.31
C GLY A 31 7.20 -6.96 -3.01
N ALA A 32 6.38 -6.92 -4.06
CA ALA A 32 4.96 -6.61 -3.97
C ALA A 32 4.18 -7.71 -3.22
N ALA A 33 3.25 -7.30 -2.37
CA ALA A 33 2.38 -8.17 -1.61
C ALA A 33 1.05 -7.49 -1.30
N THR A 34 0.08 -8.26 -0.83
CA THR A 34 -1.18 -7.74 -0.29
C THR A 34 -1.24 -7.99 1.20
N LEU A 35 -1.40 -6.91 1.97
CA LEU A 35 -1.58 -6.91 3.40
C LEU A 35 -3.06 -7.07 3.75
N TYR A 36 -3.37 -8.10 4.51
CA TYR A 36 -4.71 -8.33 5.05
C TYR A 36 -4.74 -8.12 6.55
N PHE A 37 -5.74 -7.39 7.03
CA PHE A 37 -5.99 -7.19 8.46
C PHE A 37 -7.49 -7.10 8.75
N ARG A 38 -7.89 -7.41 9.99
CA ARG A 38 -9.29 -7.30 10.41
C ARG A 38 -9.61 -5.86 10.83
N PRO A 39 -10.83 -5.35 10.58
CA PRO A 39 -11.23 -4.00 11.01
C PRO A 39 -11.03 -3.71 12.51
N HIS A 40 -11.17 -4.71 13.38
CA HIS A 40 -10.99 -4.59 14.83
C HIS A 40 -9.58 -4.94 15.35
N ASP A 41 -8.71 -5.56 14.53
CA ASP A 41 -7.33 -5.84 14.92
C ASP A 41 -6.44 -4.63 14.57
N ILE A 42 -6.76 -3.48 15.16
CA ILE A 42 -6.09 -2.19 14.92
C ILE A 42 -5.76 -1.48 16.22
N GLU A 43 -4.74 -0.63 16.17
CA GLU A 43 -4.36 0.32 17.21
C GLU A 43 -4.34 1.73 16.61
N LEU A 44 -4.93 2.70 17.31
CA LEU A 44 -4.88 4.11 16.93
C LEU A 44 -3.54 4.71 17.37
N ILE A 45 -2.94 5.53 16.51
CA ILE A 45 -1.62 6.13 16.76
C ILE A 45 -1.75 7.64 16.78
N ASP A 46 -1.32 8.26 17.87
CA ASP A 46 -1.18 9.72 17.97
C ASP A 46 0.21 10.13 17.45
N GLY A 47 0.35 10.48 16.17
CA GLY A 47 1.61 11.02 15.61
C GLY A 47 1.93 10.62 14.16
N CYS A 48 3.13 11.02 13.71
CA CYS A 48 3.58 10.96 12.30
C CYS A 48 4.61 9.85 11.97
N GLY A 49 4.80 8.83 12.83
CA GLY A 49 5.84 7.81 12.63
C GLY A 49 5.27 6.41 12.38
N GLY A 50 5.44 5.88 11.17
CA GLY A 50 5.21 4.47 10.86
C GLY A 50 3.77 3.99 11.12
N CYS A 51 2.80 4.52 10.38
CA CYS A 51 1.40 4.14 10.49
C CYS A 51 0.68 4.26 9.14
N LEU A 52 -0.48 3.62 9.03
CA LEU A 52 -1.46 3.95 8.00
C LEU A 52 -2.24 5.18 8.43
N ALA A 53 -2.54 6.08 7.50
CA ALA A 53 -3.32 7.27 7.80
C ALA A 53 -4.35 7.52 6.70
N GLY A 54 -5.61 7.69 7.11
CA GLY A 54 -6.72 7.92 6.19
C GLY A 54 -7.65 9.04 6.65
N LEU A 55 -8.39 9.60 5.71
CA LEU A 55 -9.48 10.52 5.99
C LEU A 55 -10.77 9.72 6.23
N VAL A 56 -11.50 10.00 7.31
CA VAL A 56 -12.81 9.38 7.55
C VAL A 56 -13.80 9.88 6.50
N THR A 57 -14.35 8.97 5.71
CA THR A 57 -15.37 9.26 4.68
C THR A 57 -16.77 8.87 5.14
N ALA A 58 -16.89 7.85 5.99
CA ALA A 58 -18.16 7.43 6.59
C ALA A 58 -17.96 6.90 8.03
N SER A 59 -19.00 7.03 8.86
CA SER A 59 -19.05 6.53 10.23
C SER A 59 -20.45 5.99 10.53
N ARG A 60 -20.53 4.75 11.02
CA ARG A 60 -21.80 4.10 11.40
C ARG A 60 -21.68 3.38 12.74
N ARG A 61 -22.76 3.35 13.50
CA ARG A 61 -22.86 2.59 14.76
C ARG A 61 -23.38 1.19 14.46
N VAL A 62 -22.71 0.16 14.96
CA VAL A 62 -23.07 -1.25 14.75
C VAL A 62 -22.85 -2.01 16.05
N ALA A 63 -23.88 -2.67 16.59
CA ALA A 63 -23.77 -3.61 17.72
C ALA A 63 -22.87 -3.15 18.91
N GLY A 64 -22.86 -1.87 19.24
CA GLY A 64 -22.04 -1.33 20.33
C GLY A 64 -20.63 -0.88 19.95
N THR A 65 -20.23 -0.97 18.68
CA THR A 65 -19.00 -0.38 18.11
C THR A 65 -19.33 0.69 17.06
N ARG A 66 -18.30 1.42 16.63
CA ARG A 66 -18.38 2.27 15.45
C ARG A 66 -17.47 1.73 14.35
N HIS A 67 -18.05 1.64 13.16
CA HIS A 67 -17.33 1.31 11.95
C HIS A 67 -17.02 2.60 11.21
N LEU A 68 -15.75 2.84 10.94
CA LEU A 68 -15.27 3.98 10.16
C LEU A 68 -14.77 3.47 8.81
N GLU A 69 -15.17 4.15 7.75
CA GLU A 69 -14.60 3.98 6.42
C GLU A 69 -13.57 5.09 6.19
N LEU A 70 -12.39 4.69 5.72
CA LEU A 70 -11.22 5.55 5.55
C LEU A 70 -10.81 5.59 4.07
N ASP A 71 -10.60 6.78 3.55
CA ASP A 71 -9.86 7.02 2.31
C ASP A 71 -8.35 7.09 2.63
N LEU A 72 -7.59 6.13 2.08
CA LEU A 72 -6.14 6.02 2.26
C LEU A 72 -5.34 6.77 1.19
N GLY A 73 -5.99 7.38 0.20
CA GLY A 73 -5.35 8.04 -0.93
C GLY A 73 -5.84 7.53 -2.28
N ARG A 74 -5.43 8.24 -3.33
CA ARG A 74 -5.86 7.94 -4.70
C ARG A 74 -5.45 6.52 -5.12
N ASN A 75 -6.34 5.82 -5.81
CA ASN A 75 -6.16 4.47 -6.36
C ASN A 75 -6.11 3.32 -5.34
N HIS A 76 -6.47 3.56 -4.07
CA HIS A 76 -6.59 2.50 -3.08
C HIS A 76 -8.06 2.25 -2.72
N PRO A 77 -8.44 1.01 -2.42
CA PRO A 77 -9.75 0.74 -1.86
C PRO A 77 -9.89 1.43 -0.49
N HIS A 78 -11.12 1.78 -0.13
CA HIS A 78 -11.42 2.24 1.22
C HIS A 78 -11.06 1.16 2.25
N ALA A 79 -10.51 1.60 3.38
CA ALA A 79 -10.24 0.72 4.51
C ALA A 79 -11.32 0.90 5.58
N GLU A 80 -11.80 -0.20 6.15
CA GLU A 80 -12.74 -0.18 7.28
C GLU A 80 -12.01 -0.46 8.60
N ILE A 81 -12.24 0.37 9.61
CA ILE A 81 -11.79 0.11 10.98
C ILE A 81 -12.97 0.11 11.94
N GLU A 82 -12.87 -0.71 12.97
CA GLU A 82 -13.90 -0.86 14.00
C GLU A 82 -13.33 -0.40 15.35
N LEU A 83 -14.04 0.51 16.01
CA LEU A 83 -13.61 1.14 17.25
C LEU A 83 -14.67 1.02 18.35
N PRO A 84 -14.26 0.84 19.62
CA PRO A 84 -15.15 1.04 20.76
C PRO A 84 -15.68 2.48 20.79
N PRO A 85 -16.92 2.69 21.24
CA PRO A 85 -17.58 4.00 21.19
C PRO A 85 -16.84 5.06 22.02
N GLU A 86 -16.16 4.67 23.09
CA GLU A 86 -15.35 5.55 23.94
C GLU A 86 -14.18 6.21 23.19
N ARG A 87 -13.69 5.56 22.12
CA ARG A 87 -12.55 6.06 21.32
C ARG A 87 -12.95 6.91 20.12
N THR A 88 -14.25 7.12 19.89
CA THR A 88 -14.75 7.65 18.61
C THR A 88 -15.14 9.13 18.62
N THR A 89 -15.35 9.73 19.80
CA THR A 89 -15.86 11.11 19.94
C THR A 89 -14.97 12.16 19.27
N THR A 90 -13.67 11.91 19.12
CA THR A 90 -12.70 12.88 18.57
C THR A 90 -12.42 12.68 17.07
N GLN A 91 -12.84 11.56 16.47
CA GLN A 91 -12.32 11.12 15.16
C GLN A 91 -13.32 11.19 13.98
N ASP A 92 -14.62 11.40 14.21
CA ASP A 92 -15.67 11.36 13.17
C ASP A 92 -15.51 12.39 12.02
N ARG A 93 -14.59 13.36 12.12
CA ARG A 93 -14.24 14.31 11.04
C ARG A 93 -12.74 14.50 10.85
N ALA A 94 -11.93 13.64 11.45
CA ALA A 94 -10.50 13.81 11.54
C ALA A 94 -9.76 12.85 10.61
N ARG A 95 -8.50 13.19 10.33
CA ARG A 95 -7.54 12.23 9.80
C ARG A 95 -7.22 11.22 10.91
N VAL A 96 -7.33 9.94 10.62
CA VAL A 96 -7.06 8.86 11.58
C VAL A 96 -5.77 8.16 11.18
N ALA A 97 -4.84 8.09 12.14
CA ALA A 97 -3.64 7.29 12.02
C ALA A 97 -3.80 6.00 12.85
N PHE A 98 -3.45 4.86 12.27
CA PHE A 98 -3.61 3.56 12.88
C PHE A 98 -2.58 2.55 12.39
N ARG A 99 -2.44 1.45 13.13
CA ARG A 99 -1.61 0.31 12.77
C ARG A 99 -2.38 -1.00 12.96
N PRO A 100 -2.34 -1.93 11.99
CA PRO A 100 -2.84 -3.29 12.20
C PRO A 100 -2.05 -4.01 13.29
N THR A 101 -2.73 -4.57 14.28
CA THR A 101 -2.10 -5.38 15.35
C THR A 101 -2.01 -6.85 14.99
N LYS A 102 -2.96 -7.34 14.18
CA LYS A 102 -2.90 -8.66 13.55
C LYS A 102 -3.12 -8.53 12.05
N TRP A 103 -2.21 -9.12 11.30
CA TRP A 103 -2.21 -9.04 9.85
C TRP A 103 -1.52 -10.27 9.24
N LYS A 104 -1.71 -10.45 7.93
CA LYS A 104 -1.01 -11.44 7.11
C LYS A 104 -0.67 -10.84 5.77
N LEU A 105 0.48 -11.26 5.21
CA LEU A 105 0.86 -10.95 3.83
C LEU A 105 0.50 -12.14 2.95
N PHE A 106 0.04 -11.82 1.74
CA PHE A 106 -0.15 -12.79 0.67
C PHE A 106 0.52 -12.25 -0.57
N ARG A 107 1.19 -13.13 -1.31
CA ARG A 107 1.77 -12.79 -2.60
C ARG A 107 0.90 -13.42 -3.65
N ASP A 108 0.42 -12.60 -4.57
CA ASP A 108 -0.19 -13.14 -5.77
C ASP A 108 0.95 -13.49 -6.73
N HIS A 109 1.11 -14.79 -7.03
CA HIS A 109 2.13 -15.27 -7.97
C HIS A 109 1.89 -14.71 -9.40
N ALA A 110 0.74 -14.07 -9.64
CA ALA A 110 0.42 -13.38 -10.89
C ALA A 110 0.93 -11.93 -10.99
N ALA A 111 1.26 -11.27 -9.87
CA ALA A 111 1.56 -9.82 -9.86
C ALA A 111 3.02 -9.46 -10.15
N VAL A 112 3.91 -10.45 -10.31
CA VAL A 112 5.34 -10.22 -10.59
C VAL A 112 5.62 -9.71 -12.01
N ALA A 113 4.62 -9.67 -12.89
CA ALA A 113 4.79 -9.30 -14.30
C ALA A 113 4.62 -7.79 -14.62
N GLN A 114 4.49 -6.90 -13.63
CA GLN A 114 4.23 -5.46 -13.89
C GLN A 114 5.31 -4.53 -13.32
N VAL A 115 6.43 -5.07 -12.83
CA VAL A 115 7.64 -4.29 -12.48
C VAL A 115 8.80 -4.71 -13.39
N GLU A 116 8.53 -4.93 -14.68
CA GLU A 116 9.57 -4.79 -15.71
C GLU A 116 9.45 -3.37 -16.27
N GLY A 117 10.21 -2.45 -15.66
CA GLY A 117 10.57 -1.21 -16.35
C GLY A 117 11.38 -1.59 -17.60
N PRO A 118 11.15 -0.95 -18.76
CA PRO A 118 11.95 -1.25 -19.94
C PRO A 118 13.43 -0.95 -19.63
N GLY A 119 14.23 -2.00 -19.72
CA GLY A 119 15.67 -1.98 -19.52
C GLY A 119 16.35 -0.98 -20.44
N ALA A 120 17.42 -0.42 -19.91
CA ALA A 120 18.44 0.28 -20.67
C ALA A 120 19.00 -0.63 -21.78
N GLU A 121 19.10 -0.10 -22.99
CA GLU A 121 20.12 -0.53 -23.95
C GLU A 121 20.95 0.69 -24.32
N VAL A 122 22.14 0.73 -23.73
CA VAL A 122 23.27 1.51 -24.20
C VAL A 122 24.19 0.53 -24.93
N ASP A 123 24.45 0.73 -26.22
CA ASP A 123 25.83 0.83 -26.72
C ASP A 123 25.88 1.44 -28.12
N ALA A 124 26.99 2.13 -28.33
CA ALA A 124 27.44 2.82 -29.52
C ALA A 124 27.75 1.88 -30.68
N GLN A 125 27.75 2.41 -31.90
CA GLN A 125 28.90 2.39 -32.80
C GLN A 125 28.64 3.15 -34.10
N ALA A 126 29.62 3.99 -34.44
CA ALA A 126 29.74 4.73 -35.69
C ALA A 126 30.18 3.80 -36.85
N GLN A 127 29.66 4.03 -38.06
CA GLN A 127 30.41 4.51 -39.24
C GLN A 127 29.59 4.43 -40.56
N PRO A 128 29.95 5.22 -41.59
CA PRO A 128 29.14 5.49 -42.76
C PRO A 128 29.32 4.43 -43.86
N PHE A 129 28.32 4.25 -44.71
CA PHE A 129 28.45 3.43 -45.92
C PHE A 129 27.95 4.17 -47.16
N GLU A 130 28.89 4.51 -48.04
CA GLU A 130 28.67 4.77 -49.47
C GLU A 130 27.94 3.61 -50.15
N LEU A 131 27.08 3.85 -51.13
CA LEU A 131 27.33 3.32 -52.49
C LEU A 131 26.40 3.90 -53.57
N ALA A 132 27.06 4.49 -54.55
CA ALA A 132 26.82 4.53 -55.99
C ALA A 132 25.46 4.16 -56.64
N ARG A 133 25.11 5.03 -57.60
CA ARG A 133 24.77 4.74 -59.02
C ARG A 133 24.03 3.43 -59.37
N THR A 134 22.84 3.59 -59.95
CA THR A 134 22.38 3.02 -61.25
C THR A 134 21.10 3.78 -61.61
N GLY A 135 20.81 4.35 -62.79
CA GLY A 135 21.20 4.02 -64.14
C GLY A 135 20.10 3.20 -64.81
N THR A 136 19.08 3.84 -65.40
CA THR A 136 18.49 3.45 -66.70
C THR A 136 17.71 4.65 -67.26
#